data_AF-G5J434-F1
#
_entry.id   AF-G5J434-F1
#
_cell.length_a   1.000
_cell.length_b   1.000
_cell.length_c   1.000
_cell.angle_alpha   90.00
_cell.angle_beta   90.00
_cell.angle_gamma   90.00
#
_symmetry.space_group_name_H-M   'P 1'
#
loop_
_entity.id
_entity.type
_entity.pdbx_description
1 polymer ?
#
loop_
_entity_poly.entity_id
_entity_poly.type
_entity_poly.pdbx_seq_one_letter_code
_entity_poly.pdbx_strand_id
1 'polypeptide(L)'
;MSISSQTIHHDILRSLHFLHIPKTAGTSIRTWLMDLYSEKDWLPCHFLEELETFTSEEIKKYHFFSGHLGINWYDKLPNPPHTFTWLRQPLAREISQYYYIKNTIDFLLSLSHSPLKADYLNAVHHLSMSELYKSSAYLGFYDNLQVRFLAGIFPQKQQEPIYCDDNILNIAKENLLNLFFWGICELMEDSVALFNYSLGIPPRPLNRSLNKREKANIDYKPSEEECNIIQNVNHYDQKLYSFAKSIFQEKIRNFTEDINLYFAPYPQKHKDYHQKKVDYLRINFQQKHQSVSRFTKINFNFSEAVFLENWYPRFYYNPINKWLRWAGPENTSYIYIPLAENNNYQISFTIFYIMSPEILDSLSLWVGDTKIELDIQKNYHNEQLVTYQLKGIIGEHLISSSNPYTPLKFVFSQTIPMEISNHDGEVVEIQYVSFATDGLSIKPFNTQTTMLLC
;
A
#
# COMPACT_ATOMS: atom_id res chain seq x y z
N MET A 1 24.23 -9.58 -16.62
CA MET A 1 24.13 -8.72 -15.42
C MET A 1 23.00 -9.26 -14.57
N SER A 2 23.25 -9.60 -13.31
CA SER A 2 22.19 -9.91 -12.34
C SER A 2 21.48 -8.61 -12.00
N ILE A 3 20.16 -8.60 -12.04
CA ILE A 3 19.36 -7.47 -11.54
C ILE A 3 19.65 -7.35 -10.05
N SER A 4 20.17 -6.19 -9.63
CA SER A 4 19.85 -5.65 -8.32
C SER A 4 18.47 -4.97 -8.44
N SER A 5 17.67 -5.01 -7.39
CA SER A 5 16.31 -4.43 -7.25
C SER A 5 16.04 -3.03 -7.84
N GLN A 6 17.05 -2.28 -8.30
CA GLN A 6 16.95 -0.91 -8.81
C GLN A 6 16.19 -0.77 -10.16
N THR A 7 15.90 -1.87 -10.85
CA THR A 7 15.46 -1.84 -12.27
C THR A 7 13.97 -2.12 -12.51
N ILE A 8 13.16 -2.36 -11.46
CA ILE A 8 11.73 -2.75 -11.62
C ILE A 8 10.75 -1.59 -11.37
N HIS A 9 11.22 -0.48 -10.80
CA HIS A 9 10.34 0.64 -10.43
C HIS A 9 10.12 1.65 -11.57
N HIS A 10 8.84 1.90 -11.85
CA HIS A 10 8.35 3.06 -12.60
C HIS A 10 8.76 4.38 -11.93
N ASP A 11 8.96 5.45 -12.70
CA ASP A 11 9.49 6.74 -12.20
C ASP A 11 8.70 7.31 -11.01
N ILE A 12 7.38 7.19 -11.03
CA ILE A 12 6.51 7.63 -9.92
C ILE A 12 6.85 6.93 -8.60
N LEU A 13 7.16 5.63 -8.64
CA LEU A 13 7.52 4.86 -7.44
C LEU A 13 8.95 5.14 -6.97
N ARG A 14 9.79 5.87 -7.73
CA ARG A 14 11.14 6.22 -7.28
C ARG A 14 11.17 7.44 -6.36
N SER A 15 10.07 8.17 -6.24
CA SER A 15 9.94 9.30 -5.32
C SER A 15 8.46 9.55 -5.01
N LEU A 16 7.93 8.79 -4.05
CA LEU A 16 6.53 8.85 -3.64
C LEU A 16 6.42 9.32 -2.19
N HIS A 17 5.63 10.36 -1.95
CA HIS A 17 5.40 10.92 -0.62
C HIS A 17 3.94 10.77 -0.22
N PHE A 18 3.70 10.04 0.88
CA PHE A 18 2.40 10.01 1.53
C PHE A 18 2.33 11.10 2.60
N LEU A 19 1.65 12.20 2.29
CA LEU A 19 1.27 13.23 3.27
C LEU A 19 0.23 12.62 4.21
N HIS A 20 0.69 12.01 5.30
CA HIS A 20 -0.15 11.33 6.26
C HIS A 20 -0.81 12.36 7.19
N ILE A 21 -2.10 12.59 7.00
CA ILE A 21 -2.92 13.38 7.93
C ILE A 21 -3.46 12.43 9.03
N PRO A 22 -3.36 12.77 10.32
CA PRO A 22 -3.85 11.91 11.39
C PRO A 22 -5.30 11.45 11.21
N LYS A 23 -5.51 10.14 11.40
CA LYS A 23 -6.81 9.43 11.40
C LYS A 23 -7.55 9.41 10.06
N THR A 24 -6.82 9.51 8.95
CA THR A 24 -7.36 9.34 7.59
C THR A 24 -6.96 7.99 6.95
N ALA A 25 -7.03 6.91 7.74
CA ALA A 25 -6.62 5.54 7.35
C ALA A 25 -5.12 5.37 7.00
N GLY A 26 -4.27 6.29 7.47
CA GLY A 26 -2.87 6.32 7.05
C GLY A 26 -2.04 5.10 7.46
N THR A 27 -2.28 4.46 8.60
CA THR A 27 -1.59 3.20 8.96
C THR A 27 -1.86 2.11 7.93
N SER A 28 -3.12 1.93 7.54
CA SER A 28 -3.53 0.92 6.57
C SER A 28 -2.92 1.20 5.19
N ILE A 29 -2.98 2.45 4.72
CA ILE A 29 -2.40 2.85 3.43
C ILE A 29 -0.88 2.75 3.41
N ARG A 30 -0.21 3.16 4.50
CA ARG A 30 1.25 3.07 4.64
C ARG A 30 1.70 1.62 4.59
N THR A 31 1.14 0.74 5.42
CA THR A 31 1.50 -0.69 5.43
C THR A 31 1.24 -1.34 4.08
N TRP A 32 0.10 -1.01 3.46
CA TRP A 32 -0.20 -1.46 2.11
C TRP A 32 0.87 -1.00 1.12
N LEU A 33 1.28 0.27 1.10
CA LEU A 33 2.28 0.74 0.12
C LEU A 33 3.70 0.28 0.39
N MET A 34 4.12 0.19 1.66
CA MET A 34 5.48 -0.27 2.02
C MET A 34 5.84 -1.62 1.43
N ASP A 35 4.83 -2.45 1.24
CA ASP A 35 4.96 -3.77 0.67
C ASP A 35 5.27 -3.76 -0.85
N LEU A 36 5.17 -2.61 -1.52
CA LEU A 36 5.67 -2.38 -2.88
C LEU A 36 7.17 -2.08 -2.93
N TYR A 37 7.81 -1.77 -1.81
CA TYR A 37 9.19 -1.29 -1.73
C TYR A 37 10.10 -2.34 -1.09
N SER A 38 11.41 -2.28 -1.37
CA SER A 38 12.39 -2.99 -0.55
C SER A 38 12.34 -2.48 0.90
N GLU A 39 12.75 -3.31 1.86
CA GLU A 39 12.88 -2.89 3.26
C GLU A 39 13.82 -1.68 3.43
N LYS A 40 14.72 -1.46 2.47
CA LYS A 40 15.74 -0.40 2.48
C LYS A 40 15.32 0.87 1.74
N ASP A 41 14.20 0.84 1.03
CA ASP A 41 13.78 1.91 0.11
C ASP A 41 12.76 2.88 0.75
N TRP A 42 12.27 2.61 1.95
CA TRP A 42 11.38 3.52 2.67
C TRP A 42 12.12 4.20 3.82
N LEU A 43 11.93 5.52 3.94
CA LEU A 43 12.60 6.31 4.97
C LEU A 43 12.07 5.91 6.36
N PRO A 44 12.93 5.51 7.33
CA PRO A 44 12.51 5.12 8.67
C PRO A 44 12.25 6.35 9.55
N CYS A 45 11.32 7.19 9.12
CA CYS A 45 10.98 8.46 9.73
C CYS A 45 9.46 8.64 9.68
N HIS A 46 8.86 9.08 10.79
CA HIS A 46 7.42 9.34 10.86
C HIS A 46 7.09 10.79 11.17
N PHE A 47 8.00 11.53 11.81
CA PHE A 47 7.78 12.91 12.23
C PHE A 47 8.77 13.88 11.57
N LEU A 48 8.38 15.15 11.45
CA LEU A 48 9.18 16.17 10.78
C LEU A 48 10.49 16.47 11.54
N GLU A 49 10.45 16.42 12.87
CA GLU A 49 11.61 16.63 13.74
C GLU A 49 12.67 15.53 13.52
N GLU A 50 12.24 14.28 13.31
CA GLU A 50 13.13 13.18 12.94
C GLU A 50 13.74 13.42 11.56
N LEU A 51 12.93 13.84 10.58
CA LEU A 51 13.38 14.12 9.21
C LEU A 51 14.43 15.23 9.16
N GLU A 52 14.34 16.20 10.07
CA GLU A 52 15.30 17.29 10.19
C GLU A 52 16.72 16.80 10.55
N THR A 53 16.83 15.65 11.23
CA THR A 53 18.11 15.02 11.56
C THR A 53 18.82 14.35 10.37
N PHE A 54 18.09 14.05 9.29
CA PHE A 54 18.66 13.45 8.09
C PHE A 54 19.24 14.51 7.14
N THR A 55 20.40 14.20 6.57
CA THR A 55 21.02 14.97 5.48
C THR A 55 20.31 14.71 4.14
N SER A 56 20.44 15.64 3.19
CA SER A 56 19.90 15.44 1.84
C SER A 56 20.47 14.20 1.15
N GLU A 57 21.74 13.85 1.40
CA GLU A 57 22.38 12.65 0.84
C GLU A 57 21.85 11.34 1.45
N GLU A 58 21.36 11.37 2.68
CA GLU A 58 20.69 10.22 3.28
C GLU A 58 19.26 10.06 2.73
N ILE A 59 18.50 11.15 2.64
CA ILE A 59 17.12 11.13 2.15
C ILE A 59 17.04 10.64 0.70
N LYS A 60 17.99 11.03 -0.16
CA LYS A 60 18.08 10.60 -1.57
C LYS A 60 18.19 9.09 -1.77
N LYS A 61 18.56 8.33 -0.73
CA LYS A 61 18.67 6.85 -0.80
C LYS A 61 17.31 6.16 -0.74
N TYR A 62 16.26 6.87 -0.37
CA TYR A 62 14.92 6.34 -0.19
C TYR A 62 14.00 6.77 -1.35
N HIS A 63 12.99 5.95 -1.61
CA HIS A 63 12.01 6.11 -2.68
C HIS A 63 10.59 6.32 -2.15
N PHE A 64 10.33 5.92 -0.90
CA PHE A 64 9.04 6.13 -0.24
C PHE A 64 9.17 6.91 1.07
N PHE A 65 8.39 7.97 1.17
CA PHE A 65 8.36 8.88 2.32
C PHE A 65 6.94 8.88 2.90
N SER A 66 6.78 8.57 4.18
CA SER A 66 5.45 8.50 4.79
C SER A 66 5.47 8.83 6.27
N GLY A 67 4.77 9.91 6.61
CA GLY A 67 4.63 10.37 7.99
C GLY A 67 3.97 11.73 8.07
N HIS A 68 3.95 12.29 9.27
CA HIS A 68 3.52 13.66 9.55
C HIS A 68 4.64 14.65 9.21
N LEU A 69 5.24 14.50 8.03
CA LEU A 69 6.40 15.25 7.54
C LEU A 69 6.01 16.62 6.98
N GLY A 70 4.72 16.79 6.69
CA GLY A 70 4.17 17.98 6.10
C GLY A 70 4.31 18.06 4.59
N ILE A 71 3.84 19.16 3.99
CA ILE A 71 3.79 19.28 2.53
C ILE A 71 5.08 19.86 1.93
N ASN A 72 5.84 20.70 2.65
CA ASN A 72 6.95 21.49 2.09
C ASN A 72 8.37 21.01 2.43
N TRP A 73 8.56 19.76 2.90
CA TRP A 73 9.89 19.31 3.35
C TRP A 73 10.85 18.92 2.20
N TYR A 74 10.36 18.90 0.96
CA TYR A 74 11.06 18.33 -0.20
C TYR A 74 12.20 19.20 -0.75
N ASP A 75 12.54 20.34 -0.15
CA ASP A 75 13.75 21.11 -0.48
C ASP A 75 15.04 20.28 -0.32
N LYS A 76 14.98 19.19 0.45
CA LYS A 76 16.08 18.22 0.61
C LYS A 76 16.20 17.22 -0.57
N LEU A 77 15.24 17.17 -1.48
CA LEU A 77 15.21 16.26 -2.63
C LEU A 77 15.61 16.98 -3.93
N PRO A 78 16.21 16.27 -4.92
CA PRO A 78 16.57 16.87 -6.20
C PRO A 78 15.34 17.31 -7.02
N ASN A 79 14.22 16.62 -6.85
CA ASN A 79 12.93 16.95 -7.44
C ASN A 79 11.82 16.74 -6.39
N PRO A 80 10.74 17.53 -6.42
CA PRO A 80 9.59 17.28 -5.57
C PRO A 80 9.03 15.87 -5.78
N PRO A 81 8.73 15.12 -4.69
CA PRO A 81 8.16 13.78 -4.79
C PRO A 81 6.71 13.86 -5.29
N HIS A 82 6.25 12.79 -5.93
CA HIS A 82 4.83 12.62 -6.21
C HIS A 82 4.09 12.49 -4.87
N THR A 83 3.48 13.60 -4.43
CA THR A 83 2.83 13.67 -3.13
C THR A 83 1.36 13.31 -3.26
N PHE A 84 0.88 12.47 -2.35
CA PHE A 84 -0.54 12.12 -2.26
C PHE A 84 -1.02 12.11 -0.81
N THR A 85 -2.34 12.15 -0.61
CA THR A 85 -2.95 12.08 0.73
C THR A 85 -4.29 11.35 0.75
N TRP A 86 -4.83 11.10 1.94
CA TRP A 86 -6.20 10.63 2.13
C TRP A 86 -6.93 11.60 3.05
N LEU A 87 -8.17 11.93 2.68
CA LEU A 87 -9.06 12.78 3.47
C LEU A 87 -10.19 11.95 4.08
N ARG A 88 -10.73 12.43 5.20
CA ARG A 88 -11.84 11.81 5.92
C ARG A 88 -12.88 12.87 6.27
N GLN A 89 -14.14 12.46 6.38
CA GLN A 89 -15.19 13.34 6.85
C GLN A 89 -14.77 13.93 8.22
N PRO A 90 -14.75 15.27 8.39
CA PRO A 90 -14.08 15.89 9.53
C PRO A 90 -14.60 15.45 10.90
N LEU A 91 -15.92 15.38 11.09
CA LEU A 91 -16.52 14.92 12.35
C LEU A 91 -16.05 13.49 12.70
N ALA A 92 -16.07 12.58 11.72
CA ALA A 92 -15.59 11.21 11.90
C ALA A 92 -14.08 11.14 12.20
N ARG A 93 -13.29 12.06 11.64
CA ARG A 93 -11.84 12.19 11.90
C ARG A 93 -11.59 12.65 13.35
N GLU A 94 -12.28 13.70 13.79
CA GLU A 94 -12.17 14.27 15.14
C GLU A 94 -12.54 13.25 16.23
N ILE A 95 -13.66 12.54 16.06
CA ILE A 95 -14.08 11.46 16.98
C ILE A 95 -13.01 10.37 17.05
N SER A 96 -12.50 9.94 15.88
CA SER A 96 -11.45 8.92 15.81
C SER A 96 -10.13 9.38 16.46
N GLN A 97 -9.79 10.67 16.37
CA GLN A 97 -8.61 11.26 17.00
C GLN A 97 -8.75 11.30 18.52
N TYR A 98 -9.89 11.78 19.02
CA TYR A 98 -10.15 11.88 20.46
C TYR A 98 -10.01 10.52 21.14
N TYR A 99 -10.68 9.49 20.62
CA TYR A 99 -10.62 8.14 21.21
C TYR A 99 -9.27 7.47 21.03
N TYR A 100 -8.61 7.67 19.89
CA TYR A 100 -7.26 7.15 19.72
C TYR A 100 -6.31 7.73 20.78
N ILE A 101 -6.30 9.05 20.98
CA ILE A 101 -5.46 9.68 21.99
C ILE A 101 -5.83 9.18 23.39
N LYS A 102 -7.13 9.17 23.73
CA LYS A 102 -7.60 8.76 25.06
C LYS A 102 -7.19 7.32 25.41
N ASN A 103 -7.24 6.42 24.43
CA ASN A 103 -6.88 5.01 24.61
C ASN A 103 -5.36 4.75 24.52
N THR A 104 -4.57 5.73 24.10
CA THR A 104 -3.11 5.58 23.91
C THR A 104 -2.31 6.66 24.65
N ILE A 105 -2.93 7.31 25.64
CA ILE A 105 -2.40 8.54 26.25
C ILE A 105 -1.01 8.36 26.85
N ASP A 106 -0.80 7.30 27.64
CA ASP A 106 0.48 7.02 28.30
C ASP A 106 1.61 6.85 27.27
N PHE A 107 1.32 6.11 26.20
CA PHE A 107 2.25 5.93 25.09
C PHE A 107 2.55 7.25 24.40
N LEU A 108 1.52 8.03 24.05
CA LEU A 108 1.70 9.31 23.36
C LEU A 108 2.45 10.36 24.20
N LEU A 109 2.21 10.40 25.52
CA LEU A 109 2.92 11.28 26.44
C LEU A 109 4.41 10.91 26.53
N SER A 110 4.74 9.61 26.57
CA SER A 110 6.15 9.16 26.57
C SER A 110 6.92 9.54 25.31
N LEU A 111 6.22 9.75 24.18
CA LEU A 111 6.78 10.19 22.90
C LEU A 111 6.67 11.70 22.65
N SER A 112 6.21 12.48 23.64
CA SER A 112 6.01 13.92 23.45
C SER A 112 7.24 14.71 23.88
N HIS A 113 7.88 15.38 22.93
CA HIS A 113 9.01 16.29 23.19
C HIS A 113 8.64 17.78 23.06
N SER A 114 7.39 18.08 22.70
CA SER A 114 6.87 19.46 22.54
C SER A 114 5.91 19.80 23.69
N PRO A 115 6.10 20.94 24.39
CA PRO A 115 5.18 21.42 25.41
C PRO A 115 3.75 21.56 24.89
N LEU A 116 3.57 22.11 23.68
CA LEU A 116 2.26 22.30 23.06
C LEU A 116 1.54 20.96 22.79
N LYS A 117 2.29 19.96 22.32
CA LYS A 117 1.76 18.60 22.14
C LYS A 117 1.39 17.98 23.50
N ALA A 118 2.21 18.17 24.53
CA ALA A 118 1.91 17.68 25.87
C ALA A 118 0.64 18.33 26.44
N ASP A 119 0.47 19.65 26.27
CA ASP A 119 -0.71 20.39 26.71
C ASP A 119 -1.97 19.89 26.01
N TYR A 120 -1.91 19.67 24.70
CA TYR A 120 -3.04 19.08 23.96
C TYR A 120 -3.36 17.66 24.45
N LEU A 121 -2.36 16.79 24.62
CA LEU A 121 -2.56 15.44 25.12
C LEU A 121 -3.19 15.43 26.53
N ASN A 122 -2.68 16.29 27.43
CA ASN A 122 -3.25 16.48 28.77
C ASN A 122 -4.70 16.98 28.71
N ALA A 123 -5.00 17.93 27.82
CA ALA A 123 -6.37 18.41 27.60
C ALA A 123 -7.29 17.28 27.13
N VAL A 124 -6.86 16.42 26.18
CA VAL A 124 -7.66 15.26 25.74
C VAL A 124 -7.89 14.26 26.89
N HIS A 125 -6.89 14.07 27.75
CA HIS A 125 -6.99 13.14 28.88
C HIS A 125 -8.02 13.59 29.93
N HIS A 126 -8.07 14.90 30.21
CA HIS A 126 -8.86 15.45 31.32
C HIS A 126 -10.19 16.07 30.92
N LEU A 127 -10.35 16.54 29.69
CA LEU A 127 -11.57 17.21 29.23
C LEU A 127 -12.54 16.25 28.55
N SER A 128 -13.82 16.54 28.70
CA SER A 128 -14.85 15.98 27.82
C SER A 128 -14.65 16.44 26.37
N MET A 129 -15.33 15.78 25.44
CA MET A 129 -15.25 16.12 24.02
C MET A 129 -15.66 17.58 23.78
N SER A 130 -16.83 17.99 24.28
CA SER A 130 -17.35 19.35 24.14
C SER A 130 -16.43 20.43 24.74
N GLU A 131 -15.80 20.15 25.89
CA GLU A 131 -14.85 21.06 26.53
C GLU A 131 -13.54 21.17 25.74
N LEU A 132 -13.00 20.04 25.26
CA LEU A 132 -11.76 20.02 24.49
C LEU A 132 -11.86 20.90 23.25
N TYR A 133 -12.92 20.75 22.45
CA TYR A 133 -13.10 21.49 21.20
C TYR A 133 -13.37 22.99 21.40
N LYS A 134 -13.64 23.42 22.64
CA LYS A 134 -13.76 24.83 23.04
C LYS A 134 -12.48 25.36 23.71
N SER A 135 -11.50 24.51 24.00
CA SER A 135 -10.31 24.86 24.76
C SER A 135 -9.24 25.57 23.91
N SER A 136 -8.41 26.38 24.56
CA SER A 136 -7.23 27.01 23.95
C SER A 136 -6.14 26.00 23.56
N ALA A 137 -6.16 24.79 24.14
CA ALA A 137 -5.23 23.71 23.76
C ALA A 137 -5.57 23.11 22.38
N TYR A 138 -6.79 23.33 21.88
CA TYR A 138 -7.25 22.85 20.58
C TYR A 138 -7.34 23.99 19.55
N LEU A 139 -8.02 25.08 19.90
CA LEU A 139 -8.34 26.18 18.99
C LEU A 139 -7.09 26.97 18.58
N GLY A 140 -6.91 27.14 17.27
CA GLY A 140 -5.74 27.80 16.69
C GLY A 140 -4.58 26.85 16.38
N PHE A 141 -4.65 25.59 16.82
CA PHE A 141 -3.58 24.61 16.67
C PHE A 141 -4.04 23.35 15.95
N TYR A 142 -5.05 22.66 16.47
CA TYR A 142 -5.49 21.33 16.04
C TYR A 142 -6.87 21.33 15.34
N ASP A 143 -7.60 22.45 15.38
CA ASP A 143 -8.80 22.65 14.57
C ASP A 143 -8.47 22.68 13.07
N ASN A 144 -9.39 22.24 12.22
CA ASN A 144 -9.22 22.27 10.77
C ASN A 144 -7.92 21.58 10.30
N LEU A 145 -7.61 20.43 10.89
CA LEU A 145 -6.31 19.77 10.74
C LEU A 145 -5.99 19.40 9.29
N GLN A 146 -6.99 19.00 8.48
CA GLN A 146 -6.75 18.66 7.08
C GLN A 146 -6.38 19.90 6.27
N VAL A 147 -7.09 21.02 6.48
CA VAL A 147 -6.76 22.33 5.90
C VAL A 147 -5.35 22.75 6.30
N ARG A 148 -5.02 22.67 7.59
CA ARG A 148 -3.69 23.04 8.11
C ARG A 148 -2.57 22.24 7.48
N PHE A 149 -2.69 20.91 7.42
CA PHE A 149 -1.68 20.04 6.80
C PHE A 149 -1.46 20.36 5.32
N LEU A 150 -2.54 20.60 4.57
CA LEU A 150 -2.47 20.94 3.15
C LEU A 150 -1.98 22.37 2.91
N ALA A 151 -2.24 23.30 3.81
CA ALA A 151 -1.70 24.66 3.77
C ALA A 151 -0.24 24.76 4.27
N GLY A 152 0.33 23.66 4.76
CA GLY A 152 1.69 23.64 5.31
C GLY A 152 1.83 24.24 6.71
N ILE A 153 0.74 24.34 7.45
CA ILE A 153 0.68 24.88 8.81
C ILE A 153 0.67 23.70 9.80
N PHE A 154 1.80 23.43 10.48
CA PHE A 154 1.92 22.26 11.38
C PHE A 154 1.71 22.65 12.84
N PRO A 155 0.83 21.97 13.59
CA PRO A 155 0.63 22.25 15.01
C PRO A 155 1.92 22.18 15.81
N GLN A 156 2.81 21.22 15.52
CA GLN A 156 4.06 21.03 16.26
C GLN A 156 5.08 22.18 16.10
N LYS A 157 4.98 22.95 15.01
CA LYS A 157 5.87 24.07 14.71
C LYS A 157 5.31 25.43 15.11
N GLN A 158 4.07 25.47 15.59
CA GLN A 158 3.43 26.70 16.02
C GLN A 158 3.87 27.08 17.43
N GLN A 159 4.14 28.37 17.64
CA GLN A 159 4.37 28.96 18.96
C GLN A 159 3.11 29.68 19.47
N GLU A 160 2.32 30.22 18.54
CA GLU A 160 1.10 31.00 18.81
C GLU A 160 -0.07 30.45 18.00
N PRO A 161 -1.32 30.61 18.46
CA PRO A 161 -2.50 30.12 17.76
C PRO A 161 -2.69 30.84 16.43
N ILE A 162 -2.84 30.08 15.35
CA ILE A 162 -3.18 30.60 14.02
C ILE A 162 -4.60 30.15 13.71
N TYR A 163 -5.57 31.06 13.64
CA TYR A 163 -6.94 30.69 13.28
C TYR A 163 -7.08 30.55 11.77
N CYS A 164 -7.66 29.44 11.30
CA CYS A 164 -7.94 29.27 9.88
C CYS A 164 -8.90 30.35 9.37
N ASP A 165 -8.65 30.83 8.16
CA ASP A 165 -9.50 31.76 7.43
C ASP A 165 -9.75 31.25 6.00
N ASP A 166 -10.53 32.00 5.21
CA ASP A 166 -10.78 31.62 3.81
C ASP A 166 -9.50 31.65 2.96
N ASN A 167 -8.48 32.43 3.31
CA ASN A 167 -7.19 32.45 2.61
C ASN A 167 -6.42 31.13 2.80
N ILE A 168 -6.30 30.66 4.05
CA ILE A 168 -5.68 29.37 4.38
C ILE A 168 -6.46 28.22 3.72
N LEU A 169 -7.79 28.27 3.72
CA LEU A 169 -8.62 27.29 3.00
C LEU A 169 -8.31 27.28 1.50
N ASN A 170 -8.16 28.44 0.87
CA ASN A 170 -7.86 28.52 -0.56
C ASN A 170 -6.48 27.96 -0.89
N ILE A 171 -5.46 28.24 -0.07
CA ILE A 171 -4.13 27.62 -0.18
C ILE A 171 -4.24 26.10 -0.07
N ALA A 172 -4.97 25.58 0.92
CA ALA A 172 -5.16 24.15 1.10
C ALA A 172 -5.84 23.48 -0.12
N LYS A 173 -6.84 24.14 -0.72
CA LYS A 173 -7.50 23.66 -1.94
C LYS A 173 -6.55 23.64 -3.14
N GLU A 174 -5.79 24.71 -3.35
CA GLU A 174 -4.81 24.79 -4.44
C GLU A 174 -3.75 23.69 -4.29
N ASN A 175 -3.18 23.55 -3.10
CA ASN A 175 -2.20 22.50 -2.81
C ASN A 175 -2.78 21.10 -3.01
N LEU A 176 -4.02 20.86 -2.59
CA LEU A 176 -4.71 19.59 -2.82
C LEU A 176 -4.84 19.27 -4.32
N LEU A 177 -5.22 20.25 -5.15
CA LEU A 177 -5.33 20.08 -6.60
C LEU A 177 -3.99 19.78 -7.27
N ASN A 178 -2.89 20.30 -6.72
CA ASN A 178 -1.53 20.09 -7.21
C ASN A 178 -0.92 18.76 -6.75
N LEU A 179 -1.55 18.03 -5.84
CA LEU A 179 -1.09 16.69 -5.45
C LEU A 179 -1.19 15.72 -6.63
N PHE A 180 -0.28 14.75 -6.66
CA PHE A 180 -0.36 13.62 -7.58
C PHE A 180 -1.69 12.86 -7.43
N PHE A 181 -2.16 12.69 -6.19
CA PHE A 181 -3.41 12.01 -5.90
C PHE A 181 -3.98 12.39 -4.53
N TRP A 182 -5.30 12.27 -4.35
CA TRP A 182 -5.92 12.19 -3.03
C TRP A 182 -7.05 11.17 -3.01
N GLY A 183 -7.18 10.42 -1.92
CA GLY A 183 -8.28 9.49 -1.69
C GLY A 183 -9.28 10.00 -0.64
N ILE A 184 -10.45 9.37 -0.59
CA ILE A 184 -11.51 9.63 0.39
C ILE A 184 -11.76 8.36 1.21
N CYS A 185 -11.62 8.43 2.53
CA CYS A 185 -11.80 7.28 3.42
C CYS A 185 -13.18 6.61 3.25
N GLU A 186 -14.23 7.40 3.06
CA GLU A 186 -15.60 6.91 2.87
C GLU A 186 -15.81 6.23 1.49
N LEU A 187 -14.89 6.44 0.54
CA LEU A 187 -14.87 5.83 -0.79
C LEU A 187 -13.59 5.00 -0.98
N MET A 188 -13.21 4.21 0.05
CA MET A 188 -11.90 3.55 0.11
C MET A 188 -11.62 2.62 -1.08
N GLU A 189 -12.60 1.82 -1.50
CA GLU A 189 -12.40 0.87 -2.60
C GLU A 189 -12.12 1.58 -3.92
N ASP A 190 -12.91 2.59 -4.24
CA ASP A 190 -12.72 3.41 -5.44
C ASP A 190 -11.43 4.24 -5.34
N SER A 191 -11.09 4.72 -4.14
CA SER A 191 -9.83 5.42 -3.90
C SER A 191 -8.62 4.55 -4.17
N VAL A 192 -8.62 3.30 -3.70
CA VAL A 192 -7.53 2.35 -3.94
C VAL A 192 -7.48 1.96 -5.42
N ALA A 193 -8.63 1.69 -6.06
CA ALA A 193 -8.66 1.35 -7.48
C ALA A 193 -8.12 2.49 -8.36
N LEU A 194 -8.59 3.72 -8.14
CA LEU A 194 -8.12 4.88 -8.90
C LEU A 194 -6.66 5.22 -8.60
N PHE A 195 -6.18 4.95 -7.38
CA PHE A 195 -4.77 5.11 -7.05
C PHE A 195 -3.89 4.07 -7.74
N ASN A 196 -4.31 2.79 -7.78
CA ASN A 196 -3.63 1.76 -8.58
C ASN A 196 -3.54 2.17 -10.07
N TYR A 197 -4.65 2.69 -10.61
CA TYR A 197 -4.70 3.24 -11.97
C TYR A 197 -3.69 4.39 -12.15
N SER A 198 -3.69 5.35 -11.23
CA SER A 198 -2.83 6.54 -11.27
C SER A 198 -1.35 6.18 -11.16
N LEU A 199 -0.98 5.29 -10.22
CA LEU A 199 0.39 4.81 -10.06
C LEU A 199 0.86 3.90 -11.20
N GLY A 200 -0.06 3.24 -11.91
CA GLY A 200 0.29 2.23 -12.90
C GLY A 200 0.87 0.99 -12.22
N ILE A 201 0.16 0.45 -11.24
CA ILE A 201 0.49 -0.83 -10.57
C ILE A 201 -0.63 -1.85 -10.83
N PRO A 202 -0.35 -3.16 -10.74
CA PRO A 202 -1.38 -4.17 -10.93
C PRO A 202 -2.52 -4.04 -9.89
N PRO A 203 -3.67 -4.68 -10.12
CA PRO A 203 -4.78 -4.68 -9.18
C PRO A 203 -4.31 -5.11 -7.80
N ARG A 204 -4.47 -4.22 -6.83
CA ARG A 204 -4.01 -4.47 -5.47
C ARG A 204 -5.01 -3.89 -4.48
N PRO A 205 -5.98 -4.71 -3.99
CA PRO A 205 -6.95 -4.23 -3.02
C PRO A 205 -6.28 -3.94 -1.67
N LEU A 206 -6.91 -3.08 -0.89
CA LEU A 206 -6.51 -2.83 0.50
C LEU A 206 -7.20 -3.82 1.42
N ASN A 207 -6.44 -4.63 2.17
CA ASN A 207 -6.98 -5.51 3.19
C ASN A 207 -7.66 -4.69 4.31
N ARG A 208 -8.96 -4.89 4.50
CA ARG A 208 -9.80 -4.07 5.40
C ARG A 208 -9.71 -4.47 6.88
N SER A 209 -8.95 -5.51 7.23
CA SER A 209 -8.86 -6.09 8.58
C SER A 209 -8.41 -5.08 9.64
N LEU A 210 -7.44 -4.22 9.33
CA LEU A 210 -6.90 -3.20 10.25
C LEU A 210 -7.94 -2.18 10.74
N ASN A 211 -8.97 -1.88 9.93
CA ASN A 211 -9.99 -0.89 10.28
C ASN A 211 -11.11 -1.45 11.18
N LYS A 212 -11.20 -2.78 11.38
CA LYS A 212 -12.24 -3.38 12.23
C LYS A 212 -11.99 -3.12 13.72
N ARG A 213 -10.73 -3.05 14.17
CA ARG A 213 -10.38 -2.81 15.58
C ARG A 213 -10.71 -1.38 16.05
N GLU A 214 -10.50 -0.35 15.22
CA GLU A 214 -10.92 1.02 15.58
C GLU A 214 -12.43 1.16 15.74
N LYS A 215 -13.23 0.38 14.99
CA LYS A 215 -14.69 0.40 15.10
C LYS A 215 -15.24 -0.44 16.25
N ALA A 216 -14.55 -1.52 16.63
CA ALA A 216 -15.03 -2.42 17.70
C ALA A 216 -14.92 -1.80 19.11
N ASN A 217 -14.06 -0.79 19.30
CA ASN A 217 -13.79 -0.19 20.61
C ASN A 217 -14.41 1.21 20.82
N ILE A 218 -15.27 1.69 19.91
CA ILE A 218 -15.95 3.00 20.06
C ILE A 218 -17.46 2.77 20.06
N ASP A 219 -17.99 2.34 21.20
CA ASP A 219 -19.44 2.24 21.45
C ASP A 219 -20.10 3.61 21.73
N TYR A 220 -19.30 4.67 21.77
CA TYR A 220 -19.77 6.02 22.05
C TYR A 220 -20.30 6.71 20.79
N LYS A 221 -21.54 7.20 20.89
CA LYS A 221 -22.16 8.10 19.91
C LYS A 221 -22.19 9.51 20.49
N PRO A 222 -21.50 10.49 19.89
CA PRO A 222 -21.58 11.88 20.35
C PRO A 222 -23.01 12.40 20.27
N SER A 223 -23.36 13.27 21.21
CA SER A 223 -24.62 14.01 21.18
C SER A 223 -24.69 14.96 19.99
N GLU A 224 -25.90 15.41 19.64
CA GLU A 224 -26.10 16.42 18.59
C GLU A 224 -25.37 17.73 18.92
N GLU A 225 -25.37 18.13 20.19
CA GLU A 225 -24.64 19.31 20.65
C GLU A 225 -23.12 19.17 20.42
N GLU A 226 -22.54 18.03 20.78
CA GLU A 226 -21.12 17.75 20.54
C GLU A 226 -20.79 17.74 19.06
N CYS A 227 -21.64 17.11 18.23
CA CYS A 227 -21.47 17.12 16.78
C CYS A 227 -21.44 18.56 16.24
N ASN A 228 -22.38 19.41 16.68
CA ASN A 228 -22.45 20.80 16.27
C ASN A 228 -21.22 21.61 16.69
N ILE A 229 -20.73 21.44 17.92
CA ILE A 229 -19.51 22.11 18.41
C ILE A 229 -18.32 21.70 17.52
N ILE A 230 -18.12 20.41 17.30
CA ILE A 230 -17.00 19.89 16.51
C ILE A 230 -17.06 20.39 15.07
N GLN A 231 -18.24 20.34 14.45
CA GLN A 231 -18.42 20.81 13.07
C GLN A 231 -18.19 22.32 12.94
N ASN A 232 -18.63 23.11 13.91
CA ASN A 232 -18.46 24.56 13.90
C ASN A 232 -16.99 24.96 14.01
N VAL A 233 -16.23 24.35 14.91
CA VAL A 233 -14.79 24.68 15.04
C VAL A 233 -13.96 24.12 13.87
N ASN A 234 -14.42 23.05 13.22
CA ASN A 234 -13.79 22.42 12.05
C ASN A 234 -14.47 22.76 10.71
N HIS A 235 -15.12 23.92 10.60
CA HIS A 235 -15.94 24.24 9.44
C HIS A 235 -15.12 24.44 8.14
N TYR A 236 -13.85 24.85 8.22
CA TYR A 236 -12.98 24.92 7.04
C TYR A 236 -12.61 23.53 6.54
N ASP A 237 -12.37 22.58 7.44
CA ASP A 237 -12.20 21.16 7.09
C ASP A 237 -13.44 20.60 6.40
N GLN A 238 -14.65 21.02 6.82
CA GLN A 238 -15.90 20.64 6.14
C GLN A 238 -15.99 21.23 4.73
N LYS A 239 -15.66 22.51 4.56
CA LYS A 239 -15.60 23.17 3.25
C LYS A 239 -14.59 22.48 2.33
N LEU A 240 -13.39 22.17 2.82
CA LEU A 240 -12.35 21.46 2.09
C LEU A 240 -12.80 20.04 1.70
N TYR A 241 -13.34 19.26 2.64
CA TYR A 241 -13.77 17.89 2.39
C TYR A 241 -14.87 17.83 1.32
N SER A 242 -15.89 18.69 1.41
CA SER A 242 -16.95 18.78 0.41
C SER A 242 -16.40 19.15 -0.98
N PHE A 243 -15.49 20.12 -1.04
CA PHE A 243 -14.79 20.49 -2.27
C PHE A 243 -14.02 19.29 -2.86
N ALA A 244 -13.15 18.66 -2.06
CA ALA A 244 -12.32 17.53 -2.49
C ALA A 244 -13.16 16.33 -2.95
N LYS A 245 -14.22 16.01 -2.20
CA LYS A 245 -15.11 14.88 -2.50
C LYS A 245 -15.88 15.09 -3.80
N SER A 246 -16.36 16.31 -4.05
CA SER A 246 -17.10 16.61 -5.28
C SER A 246 -16.27 16.31 -6.53
N ILE A 247 -15.03 16.83 -6.58
CA ILE A 247 -14.06 16.59 -7.66
C ILE A 247 -13.70 15.10 -7.73
N PHE A 248 -13.49 14.46 -6.58
CA PHE A 248 -13.13 13.05 -6.53
C PHE A 248 -14.23 12.15 -7.11
N GLN A 249 -15.50 12.46 -6.86
CA GLN A 249 -16.63 11.74 -7.45
C GLN A 249 -16.66 11.88 -8.97
N GLU A 250 -16.24 13.01 -9.53
CA GLU A 250 -16.12 13.17 -10.99
C GLU A 250 -15.00 12.29 -11.54
N LYS A 251 -13.85 12.23 -10.86
CA LYS A 251 -12.76 11.32 -11.23
C LYS A 251 -13.21 9.86 -11.25
N ILE A 252 -14.02 9.43 -10.29
CA ILE A 252 -14.61 8.07 -10.26
C ILE A 252 -15.56 7.86 -11.44
N ARG A 253 -16.41 8.84 -11.76
CA ARG A 253 -17.34 8.73 -12.90
C ARG A 253 -16.56 8.57 -14.21
N ASN A 254 -15.56 9.42 -14.46
CA ASN A 254 -14.72 9.34 -15.66
C ASN A 254 -14.00 7.99 -15.73
N PHE A 255 -13.40 7.53 -14.63
CA PHE A 255 -12.75 6.22 -14.58
C PHE A 255 -13.73 5.06 -14.89
N THR A 256 -14.96 5.16 -14.39
CA THR A 256 -16.02 4.18 -14.66
C THR A 256 -16.45 4.19 -16.13
N GLU A 257 -16.58 5.39 -16.72
CA GLU A 257 -16.88 5.58 -18.14
C GLU A 257 -15.77 5.02 -19.02
N ASP A 258 -14.51 5.29 -18.71
CA ASP A 258 -13.34 4.76 -19.43
C ASP A 258 -13.34 3.22 -19.44
N ILE A 259 -13.61 2.59 -18.29
CA ILE A 259 -13.75 1.13 -18.19
C ILE A 259 -14.89 0.65 -19.10
N ASN A 260 -16.05 1.28 -19.03
CA ASN A 260 -17.22 0.87 -19.80
C ASN A 260 -16.99 1.03 -21.32
N LEU A 261 -16.38 2.14 -21.75
CA LEU A 261 -16.03 2.39 -23.14
C LEU A 261 -15.02 1.37 -23.65
N TYR A 262 -13.99 1.06 -22.87
CA TYR A 262 -12.97 0.08 -23.24
C TYR A 262 -13.58 -1.31 -23.50
N PHE A 263 -14.53 -1.74 -22.66
CA PHE A 263 -15.17 -3.05 -22.79
C PHE A 263 -16.48 -3.06 -23.59
N ALA A 264 -16.97 -1.92 -24.06
CA ALA A 264 -18.21 -1.84 -24.85
C ALA A 264 -18.22 -2.75 -26.09
N PRO A 265 -17.10 -2.94 -26.83
CA PRO A 265 -17.05 -3.87 -27.96
C PRO A 265 -17.09 -5.36 -27.57
N TYR A 266 -16.91 -5.70 -26.28
CA TYR A 266 -16.75 -7.08 -25.79
C TYR A 266 -17.76 -7.44 -24.67
N PRO A 267 -19.08 -7.33 -24.91
CA PRO A 267 -20.10 -7.48 -23.85
C PRO A 267 -20.15 -8.89 -23.23
N GLN A 268 -19.65 -9.92 -23.92
CA GLN A 268 -19.78 -11.32 -23.51
C GLN A 268 -18.63 -11.84 -22.60
N LYS A 269 -17.55 -11.09 -22.40
CA LYS A 269 -16.34 -11.60 -21.68
C LYS A 269 -16.29 -11.30 -20.17
N HIS A 270 -17.13 -10.42 -19.64
CA HIS A 270 -17.06 -10.02 -18.21
C HIS A 270 -18.44 -10.04 -17.57
N LYS A 271 -18.60 -10.85 -16.52
CA LYS A 271 -19.89 -11.12 -15.86
C LYS A 271 -20.36 -9.97 -14.95
N ASP A 272 -19.46 -9.12 -14.46
CA ASP A 272 -19.78 -7.96 -13.62
C ASP A 272 -18.77 -6.80 -13.77
N TYR A 273 -19.09 -5.64 -13.21
CA TYR A 273 -18.26 -4.44 -13.24
C TYR A 273 -16.95 -4.60 -12.44
N HIS A 274 -16.95 -5.40 -11.37
CA HIS A 274 -15.75 -5.61 -10.57
C HIS A 274 -14.66 -6.31 -11.39
N GLN A 275 -15.02 -7.34 -12.15
CA GLN A 275 -14.09 -8.03 -13.04
C GLN A 275 -13.56 -7.09 -14.13
N LYS A 276 -14.43 -6.27 -14.75
CA LYS A 276 -14.00 -5.24 -15.72
C LYS A 276 -12.99 -4.27 -15.11
N LYS A 277 -13.24 -3.79 -13.89
CA LYS A 277 -12.33 -2.88 -13.16
C LYS A 277 -10.96 -3.53 -12.94
N VAL A 278 -10.91 -4.77 -12.47
CA VAL A 278 -9.66 -5.51 -12.26
C VAL A 278 -8.90 -5.70 -13.57
N ASP A 279 -9.58 -6.13 -14.64
CA ASP A 279 -8.92 -6.35 -15.94
C ASP A 279 -8.43 -5.05 -16.56
N TYR A 280 -9.19 -3.96 -16.44
CA TYR A 280 -8.77 -2.63 -16.88
C TYR A 280 -7.51 -2.15 -16.16
N LEU A 281 -7.40 -2.39 -14.85
CA LEU A 281 -6.21 -2.06 -14.07
C LEU A 281 -4.97 -2.84 -14.55
N ARG A 282 -5.11 -4.14 -14.87
CA ARG A 282 -4.01 -4.94 -15.46
C ARG A 282 -3.58 -4.38 -16.81
N ILE A 283 -4.53 -3.96 -17.64
CA ILE A 283 -4.25 -3.37 -18.97
C ILE A 283 -3.51 -2.04 -18.81
N ASN A 284 -4.01 -1.14 -17.95
CA ASN A 284 -3.35 0.13 -17.67
C ASN A 284 -1.94 -0.07 -17.10
N PHE A 285 -1.74 -1.08 -16.23
CA PHE A 285 -0.41 -1.46 -15.75
C PHE A 285 0.54 -1.81 -16.91
N GLN A 286 0.14 -2.67 -17.85
CA GLN A 286 0.97 -3.01 -19.01
C GLN A 286 1.24 -1.78 -19.91
N GLN A 287 0.26 -0.91 -20.10
CA GLN A 287 0.38 0.29 -20.93
C GLN A 287 1.33 1.34 -20.33
N LYS A 288 1.30 1.55 -19.01
CA LYS A 288 2.19 2.52 -18.34
C LYS A 288 3.64 2.07 -18.29
N HIS A 289 3.92 0.80 -18.55
CA HIS A 289 5.26 0.23 -18.45
C HIS A 289 5.87 -0.19 -19.79
N GLN A 290 5.36 0.32 -20.92
CA GLN A 290 5.85 -0.05 -22.26
C GLN A 290 7.35 0.22 -22.46
N SER A 291 7.93 1.18 -21.74
CA SER A 291 9.36 1.52 -21.79
C SER A 291 10.23 0.75 -20.80
N VAL A 292 9.69 -0.21 -20.06
CA VAL A 292 10.49 -0.95 -19.07
C VAL A 292 11.54 -1.83 -19.75
N SER A 293 12.72 -1.89 -19.16
CA SER A 293 13.75 -2.84 -19.58
C SER A 293 13.28 -4.27 -19.34
N ARG A 294 13.49 -5.14 -20.33
CA ARG A 294 13.19 -6.58 -20.26
C ARG A 294 14.48 -7.37 -20.10
N PHE A 295 14.44 -8.47 -19.36
CA PHE A 295 15.65 -9.17 -18.94
C PHE A 295 15.68 -10.65 -19.32
N THR A 296 16.88 -11.15 -19.61
CA THR A 296 17.15 -12.57 -19.88
C THR A 296 17.51 -13.36 -18.63
N LYS A 297 17.79 -12.70 -17.51
CA LYS A 297 18.04 -13.35 -16.22
C LYS A 297 17.44 -12.51 -15.11
N ILE A 298 16.62 -13.13 -14.27
CA ILE A 298 15.92 -12.49 -13.17
C ILE A 298 16.08 -13.38 -11.95
N ASN A 299 16.49 -12.80 -10.84
CA ASN A 299 16.56 -13.50 -9.57
C ASN A 299 16.20 -12.48 -8.51
N PHE A 300 15.05 -12.69 -7.86
CA PHE A 300 14.63 -11.81 -6.78
C PHE A 300 14.15 -12.64 -5.60
N ASN A 301 14.19 -12.02 -4.44
CA ASN A 301 13.53 -12.53 -3.25
C ASN A 301 12.53 -11.48 -2.74
N PHE A 302 11.60 -11.87 -1.88
CA PHE A 302 10.55 -10.98 -1.39
C PHE A 302 11.02 -9.90 -0.40
N SER A 303 12.33 -9.78 -0.13
CA SER A 303 12.89 -8.57 0.46
C SER A 303 12.97 -7.42 -0.54
N GLU A 304 12.99 -7.73 -1.84
CA GLU A 304 13.03 -6.76 -2.94
C GLU A 304 11.62 -6.36 -3.39
N ALA A 305 11.56 -5.28 -4.18
CA ALA A 305 10.33 -4.82 -4.79
C ALA A 305 9.96 -5.64 -6.02
N VAL A 306 8.70 -6.09 -6.06
CA VAL A 306 8.13 -6.84 -7.17
C VAL A 306 6.63 -6.53 -7.27
N PHE A 307 6.11 -6.51 -8.49
CA PHE A 307 4.68 -6.34 -8.73
C PHE A 307 3.94 -7.65 -8.50
N LEU A 308 3.00 -7.61 -7.56
CA LEU A 308 2.28 -8.77 -7.03
C LEU A 308 0.78 -8.52 -7.03
N GLU A 309 0.02 -9.60 -7.17
CA GLU A 309 -1.44 -9.62 -6.96
C GLU A 309 -1.83 -10.88 -6.19
N ASN A 310 -2.74 -10.76 -5.22
CA ASN A 310 -3.12 -11.84 -4.30
C ASN A 310 -1.91 -12.50 -3.59
N TRP A 311 -1.06 -11.66 -3.01
CA TRP A 311 -0.04 -12.07 -2.04
C TRP A 311 -0.21 -11.24 -0.77
N TYR A 312 -0.03 -11.89 0.38
CA TYR A 312 0.01 -11.18 1.66
C TYR A 312 1.32 -10.39 1.81
N PRO A 313 1.34 -9.40 2.72
CA PRO A 313 2.56 -8.71 3.09
C PRO A 313 3.67 -9.68 3.50
N ARG A 314 4.92 -9.31 3.23
CA ARG A 314 6.07 -10.13 3.62
C ARG A 314 6.20 -10.28 5.13
N PHE A 315 6.65 -11.45 5.59
CA PHE A 315 7.02 -11.72 6.97
C PHE A 315 8.42 -12.33 7.03
N TYR A 316 9.16 -12.06 8.10
CA TYR A 316 10.51 -12.59 8.26
C TYR A 316 10.46 -13.96 8.92
N TYR A 317 11.06 -14.95 8.28
CA TYR A 317 11.10 -16.32 8.74
C TYR A 317 12.48 -16.66 9.33
N ASN A 318 12.57 -16.56 10.66
CA ASN A 318 13.80 -16.73 11.44
C ASN A 318 14.58 -18.04 11.15
N PRO A 319 13.96 -19.23 11.04
CA PRO A 319 14.69 -20.50 10.88
C PRO A 319 15.61 -20.57 9.66
N ILE A 320 15.36 -19.78 8.62
CA ILE A 320 16.20 -19.74 7.41
C ILE A 320 16.70 -18.32 7.07
N ASN A 321 16.42 -17.34 7.92
CA ASN A 321 16.77 -15.93 7.72
C ASN A 321 16.31 -15.36 6.37
N LYS A 322 15.03 -15.57 6.02
CA LYS A 322 14.46 -15.07 4.76
C LYS A 322 13.11 -14.38 4.94
N TRP A 323 12.86 -13.41 4.08
CA TRP A 323 11.53 -12.84 3.89
C TRP A 323 10.68 -13.76 3.03
N LEU A 324 9.52 -14.15 3.55
CA LEU A 324 8.54 -14.97 2.86
C LEU A 324 7.25 -14.19 2.63
N ARG A 325 6.44 -14.64 1.66
CA ARG A 325 5.06 -14.20 1.49
C ARG A 325 4.14 -15.39 1.33
N TRP A 326 2.95 -15.27 1.90
CA TRP A 326 1.86 -16.21 1.66
C TRP A 326 1.10 -15.86 0.39
N ALA A 327 0.86 -16.87 -0.45
CA ALA A 327 -0.12 -16.80 -1.53
C ALA A 327 -1.56 -16.82 -0.96
N GLY A 328 -2.44 -15.97 -1.49
CA GLY A 328 -3.82 -15.79 -1.02
C GLY A 328 -4.24 -14.30 -1.01
N PRO A 329 -5.50 -13.94 -0.71
CA PRO A 329 -6.56 -14.79 -0.15
C PRO A 329 -7.35 -15.62 -1.16
N GLU A 330 -7.22 -15.35 -2.45
CA GLU A 330 -7.89 -16.14 -3.47
C GLU A 330 -7.04 -17.36 -3.86
N ASN A 331 -7.64 -18.27 -4.62
CA ASN A 331 -6.99 -19.47 -5.16
C ASN A 331 -6.01 -19.19 -6.31
N THR A 332 -5.71 -17.92 -6.57
CA THR A 332 -4.75 -17.50 -7.58
C THR A 332 -3.90 -16.34 -7.09
N SER A 333 -2.60 -16.38 -7.39
CA SER A 333 -1.64 -15.34 -7.07
C SER A 333 -0.79 -15.03 -8.30
N TYR A 334 -0.43 -13.77 -8.51
CA TYR A 334 0.34 -13.36 -9.69
C TYR A 334 1.64 -12.70 -9.29
N ILE A 335 2.69 -13.00 -10.05
CA ILE A 335 3.95 -12.27 -10.03
C ILE A 335 4.19 -11.73 -11.44
N TYR A 336 4.37 -10.43 -11.58
CA TYR A 336 4.58 -9.78 -12.88
C TYR A 336 6.08 -9.61 -13.15
N ILE A 337 6.58 -10.20 -14.24
CA ILE A 337 8.03 -10.27 -14.53
C ILE A 337 8.36 -9.75 -15.94
N PRO A 338 9.29 -8.79 -16.11
CA PRO A 338 9.64 -8.25 -17.42
C PRO A 338 10.68 -9.13 -18.14
N LEU A 339 10.25 -10.27 -18.68
CA LEU A 339 11.11 -11.20 -19.42
C LEU A 339 11.38 -10.71 -20.83
N ALA A 340 12.62 -10.80 -21.31
CA ALA A 340 12.95 -10.53 -22.71
C ALA A 340 12.30 -11.58 -23.65
N GLU A 341 11.96 -11.15 -24.86
CA GLU A 341 11.34 -12.00 -25.89
C GLU A 341 12.37 -12.95 -26.52
N ASN A 342 11.92 -13.90 -27.36
CA ASN A 342 12.76 -14.79 -28.18
C ASN A 342 13.76 -15.62 -27.36
N ASN A 343 13.37 -16.02 -26.15
CA ASN A 343 14.17 -16.83 -25.24
C ASN A 343 13.27 -17.86 -24.56
N ASN A 344 13.76 -19.10 -24.46
CA ASN A 344 13.19 -20.08 -23.54
C ASN A 344 13.83 -19.89 -22.17
N TYR A 345 13.05 -20.11 -21.11
CA TYR A 345 13.47 -19.86 -19.75
C TYR A 345 13.23 -21.06 -18.84
N GLN A 346 14.17 -21.31 -17.94
CA GLN A 346 13.93 -22.16 -16.78
C GLN A 346 13.55 -21.25 -15.61
N ILE A 347 12.36 -21.46 -15.06
CA ILE A 347 11.93 -20.89 -13.79
C ILE A 347 12.20 -21.88 -12.65
N SER A 348 12.57 -21.37 -11.49
CA SER A 348 12.67 -22.15 -10.26
C SER A 348 12.32 -21.33 -9.03
N PHE A 349 11.67 -21.95 -8.05
CA PHE A 349 11.32 -21.34 -6.76
C PHE A 349 11.24 -22.42 -5.67
N THR A 350 11.26 -22.00 -4.42
CA THR A 350 11.20 -22.92 -3.27
C THR A 350 10.01 -22.60 -2.40
N ILE A 351 9.21 -23.61 -2.08
CA ILE A 351 8.15 -23.53 -1.09
C ILE A 351 8.72 -23.95 0.27
N PHE A 352 8.58 -23.06 1.24
CA PHE A 352 9.03 -23.25 2.63
C PHE A 352 7.88 -23.64 3.55
N TYR A 353 6.66 -23.21 3.22
CA TYR A 353 5.46 -23.59 3.93
C TYR A 353 4.35 -23.97 2.99
N ILE A 354 3.59 -24.98 3.40
CA ILE A 354 2.37 -25.35 2.74
C ILE A 354 1.32 -25.73 3.78
N MET A 355 0.11 -25.18 3.63
CA MET A 355 -0.93 -25.38 4.63
C MET A 355 -1.60 -26.76 4.54
N SER A 356 -1.54 -27.43 3.38
CA SER A 356 -2.00 -28.81 3.23
C SER A 356 -1.33 -29.52 2.04
N PRO A 357 -1.24 -30.87 2.05
CA PRO A 357 -0.72 -31.63 0.91
C PRO A 357 -1.49 -31.40 -0.40
N GLU A 358 -2.82 -31.24 -0.34
CA GLU A 358 -3.68 -31.03 -1.51
C GLU A 358 -3.37 -29.72 -2.25
N ILE A 359 -2.80 -28.74 -1.54
CA ILE A 359 -2.30 -27.51 -2.16
C ILE A 359 -1.09 -27.82 -3.04
N LEU A 360 -0.19 -28.72 -2.63
CA LEU A 360 1.00 -29.06 -3.42
C LEU A 360 0.59 -29.79 -4.68
N ASP A 361 -0.30 -30.77 -4.54
CA ASP A 361 -0.75 -31.64 -5.62
C ASP A 361 -1.52 -30.87 -6.70
N SER A 362 -2.19 -29.78 -6.31
CA SER A 362 -2.94 -28.91 -7.21
C SER A 362 -2.15 -27.69 -7.70
N LEU A 363 -0.98 -27.40 -7.10
CA LEU A 363 -0.21 -26.22 -7.44
C LEU A 363 0.23 -26.28 -8.89
N SER A 364 -0.14 -25.25 -9.65
CA SER A 364 0.25 -25.10 -11.04
C SER A 364 0.67 -23.67 -11.33
N LEU A 365 1.64 -23.55 -12.22
CA LEU A 365 2.08 -22.27 -12.76
C LEU A 365 1.52 -22.11 -14.17
N TRP A 366 1.00 -20.93 -14.48
CA TRP A 366 0.42 -20.58 -15.78
C TRP A 366 1.04 -19.31 -16.32
N VAL A 367 1.25 -19.27 -17.63
CA VAL A 367 1.61 -18.07 -18.39
C VAL A 367 0.60 -17.91 -19.50
N GLY A 368 -0.23 -16.85 -19.41
CA GLY A 368 -1.44 -16.76 -20.23
C GLY A 368 -2.38 -17.93 -19.93
N ASP A 369 -2.84 -18.61 -20.99
CA ASP A 369 -3.70 -19.79 -20.90
C ASP A 369 -2.93 -21.12 -20.94
N THR A 370 -1.59 -21.07 -20.84
CA THR A 370 -0.74 -22.26 -20.91
C THR A 370 -0.23 -22.65 -19.53
N LYS A 371 -0.52 -23.90 -19.13
CA LYS A 371 0.04 -24.51 -17.92
C LYS A 371 1.52 -24.85 -18.14
N ILE A 372 2.36 -24.46 -17.20
CA ILE A 372 3.77 -24.83 -17.13
C ILE A 372 3.91 -26.09 -16.28
N GLU A 373 4.49 -27.13 -16.86
CA GLU A 373 4.83 -28.35 -16.11
C GLU A 373 5.95 -28.07 -15.11
N LEU A 374 5.75 -28.50 -13.86
CA LEU A 374 6.67 -28.27 -12.75
C LEU A 374 7.23 -29.60 -12.26
N ASP A 375 8.55 -29.74 -12.32
CA ASP A 375 9.29 -30.78 -11.61
C ASP A 375 9.42 -30.37 -10.13
N ILE A 376 9.05 -31.26 -9.21
CA ILE A 376 8.99 -31.00 -7.77
C ILE A 376 9.98 -31.91 -7.05
N GLN A 377 11.00 -31.31 -6.45
CA GLN A 377 11.98 -32.00 -5.63
C GLN A 377 11.78 -31.66 -4.15
N LYS A 378 11.43 -32.67 -3.34
CA LYS A 378 11.31 -32.54 -1.88
C LYS A 378 12.69 -32.66 -1.22
N ASN A 379 13.04 -31.68 -0.38
CA ASN A 379 14.32 -31.61 0.33
C ASN A 379 14.10 -31.57 1.85
N TYR A 380 14.86 -32.38 2.58
CA TYR A 380 14.88 -32.44 4.04
C TYR A 380 16.11 -31.71 4.55
N HIS A 381 15.94 -30.65 5.34
CA HIS A 381 17.06 -29.92 5.96
C HIS A 381 17.32 -30.42 7.38
N ASN A 382 16.25 -30.70 8.13
CA ASN A 382 16.24 -31.34 9.43
C ASN A 382 14.82 -31.90 9.69
N GLU A 383 14.56 -32.45 10.88
CA GLU A 383 13.25 -33.03 11.23
C GLU A 383 12.07 -32.04 11.14
N GLN A 384 12.34 -30.74 11.23
CA GLN A 384 11.32 -29.69 11.31
C GLN A 384 11.19 -28.85 10.03
N LEU A 385 12.18 -28.89 9.12
CA LEU A 385 12.22 -28.08 7.91
C LEU A 385 12.29 -28.97 6.66
N VAL A 386 11.13 -29.09 6.01
CA VAL A 386 10.96 -29.69 4.70
C VAL A 386 10.67 -28.59 3.70
N THR A 387 11.35 -28.61 2.56
CA THR A 387 11.13 -27.65 1.47
C THR A 387 10.85 -28.36 0.17
N TYR A 388 10.13 -27.69 -0.74
CA TYR A 388 9.86 -28.20 -2.08
C TYR A 388 10.50 -27.25 -3.09
N GLN A 389 11.44 -27.74 -3.86
CA GLN A 389 12.04 -26.98 -4.96
C GLN A 389 11.29 -27.32 -6.24
N LEU A 390 10.74 -26.30 -6.89
CA LEU A 390 9.98 -26.44 -8.12
C LEU A 390 10.76 -25.86 -9.29
N LYS A 391 10.73 -26.53 -10.44
CA LYS A 391 11.37 -26.09 -11.69
C LYS A 391 10.44 -26.29 -12.87
N GLY A 392 10.36 -25.31 -13.76
CA GLY A 392 9.56 -25.41 -14.99
C GLY A 392 10.23 -24.72 -16.16
N ILE A 393 9.71 -24.95 -17.37
CA ILE A 393 10.19 -24.32 -18.61
C ILE A 393 9.10 -23.39 -19.17
N ILE A 394 9.43 -22.11 -19.31
CA ILE A 394 8.59 -21.12 -19.99
C ILE A 394 9.09 -21.01 -21.42
N GLY A 395 8.24 -21.41 -22.37
CA GLY A 395 8.54 -21.31 -23.79
C GLY A 395 8.52 -19.87 -24.29
N GLU A 396 9.37 -19.54 -25.26
CA GLU A 396 9.47 -18.18 -25.81
C GLU A 396 8.15 -17.65 -26.38
N HIS A 397 7.32 -18.53 -26.96
CA HIS A 397 6.02 -18.21 -27.53
C HIS A 397 4.98 -17.72 -26.50
N LEU A 398 5.24 -17.94 -25.20
CA LEU A 398 4.39 -17.47 -24.10
C LEU A 398 4.72 -16.03 -23.67
N ILE A 399 5.81 -15.46 -24.18
CA ILE A 399 6.30 -14.14 -23.81
C ILE A 399 5.79 -13.14 -24.84
N SER A 400 4.82 -12.33 -24.43
CA SER A 400 4.20 -11.32 -25.30
C SER A 400 5.18 -10.18 -25.60
N SER A 401 5.17 -9.71 -26.85
CA SER A 401 5.88 -8.50 -27.26
C SER A 401 5.14 -7.21 -26.89
N SER A 402 3.82 -7.26 -26.80
CA SER A 402 2.97 -6.10 -26.46
C SER A 402 2.83 -5.87 -24.96
N ASN A 403 2.98 -6.90 -24.15
CA ASN A 403 2.90 -6.81 -22.69
C ASN A 403 4.31 -6.83 -22.09
N PRO A 404 4.80 -5.70 -21.54
CA PRO A 404 6.15 -5.61 -20.99
C PRO A 404 6.40 -6.56 -19.82
N TYR A 405 5.37 -6.85 -19.02
CA TYR A 405 5.45 -7.81 -17.92
C TYR A 405 4.70 -9.09 -18.27
N THR A 406 5.39 -10.23 -18.19
CA THR A 406 4.81 -11.56 -18.24
C THR A 406 4.17 -11.90 -16.89
N PRO A 407 2.84 -12.10 -16.81
CA PRO A 407 2.18 -12.52 -15.57
C PRO A 407 2.43 -14.01 -15.33
N LEU A 408 3.07 -14.32 -14.22
CA LEU A 408 3.23 -15.68 -13.70
C LEU A 408 2.08 -15.96 -12.74
N LYS A 409 1.10 -16.75 -13.18
CA LYS A 409 -0.10 -17.06 -12.40
C LYS A 409 0.07 -18.39 -11.68
N PHE A 410 0.11 -18.34 -10.35
CA PHE A 410 0.06 -19.51 -9.48
C PHE A 410 -1.40 -19.84 -9.21
N VAL A 411 -1.78 -21.10 -9.40
CA VAL A 411 -3.14 -21.61 -9.15
C VAL A 411 -3.05 -22.79 -8.20
N PHE A 412 -3.92 -22.82 -7.20
CA PHE A 412 -3.94 -23.84 -6.16
C PHE A 412 -5.40 -24.13 -5.73
N SER A 413 -5.63 -25.31 -5.16
CA SER A 413 -6.98 -25.81 -4.86
C SER A 413 -7.72 -25.03 -3.77
N GLN A 414 -7.00 -24.50 -2.79
CA GLN A 414 -7.60 -23.88 -1.61
C GLN A 414 -6.64 -22.93 -0.86
N THR A 415 -7.25 -22.08 -0.04
CA THR A 415 -6.61 -21.30 1.02
C THR A 415 -7.17 -21.70 2.38
N ILE A 416 -6.31 -21.76 3.39
CA ILE A 416 -6.64 -22.20 4.75
C ILE A 416 -6.54 -21.00 5.70
N PRO A 417 -7.53 -20.78 6.59
CA PRO A 417 -7.46 -19.70 7.57
C PRO A 417 -6.27 -19.89 8.52
N MET A 418 -5.52 -18.83 8.70
CA MET A 418 -4.39 -18.71 9.62
C MET A 418 -4.64 -17.50 10.51
N GLU A 419 -4.63 -17.74 11.82
CA GLU A 419 -4.76 -16.69 12.82
C GLU A 419 -3.42 -15.94 12.95
N ILE A 420 -3.48 -14.63 12.82
CA ILE A 420 -2.37 -13.72 13.10
C ILE A 420 -2.62 -13.15 14.48
N SER A 421 -1.69 -13.36 15.40
CA SER A 421 -1.75 -12.81 16.76
C SER A 421 -0.78 -11.65 16.97
N ASN A 422 -1.11 -10.74 17.89
CA ASN A 422 -0.18 -9.71 18.37
C ASN A 422 0.82 -10.31 19.38
N HIS A 423 1.69 -9.46 19.92
CA HIS A 423 2.65 -9.85 20.95
C HIS A 423 1.99 -10.40 22.22
N ASP A 424 0.74 -10.03 22.49
CA ASP A 424 -0.05 -10.49 23.65
C ASP A 424 -0.79 -11.82 23.37
N GLY A 425 -0.61 -12.41 22.19
CA GLY A 425 -1.22 -13.67 21.79
C GLY A 425 -2.67 -13.55 21.31
N GLU A 426 -3.26 -12.34 21.31
CA GLU A 426 -4.61 -12.10 20.82
C GLU A 426 -4.67 -12.16 19.30
N VAL A 427 -5.63 -12.92 18.76
CA VAL A 427 -5.89 -12.95 17.32
C VAL A 427 -6.33 -11.56 16.84
N VAL A 428 -5.52 -10.97 15.96
CA VAL A 428 -5.76 -9.64 15.40
C VAL A 428 -6.37 -9.70 14.00
N GLU A 429 -6.08 -10.77 13.27
CA GLU A 429 -6.48 -10.94 11.88
C GLU A 429 -6.55 -12.44 11.56
N ILE A 430 -7.44 -12.81 10.64
CA ILE A 430 -7.43 -14.13 10.01
C ILE A 430 -7.04 -13.92 8.54
N GLN A 431 -5.97 -14.58 8.11
CA GLN A 431 -5.49 -14.58 6.74
C GLN A 431 -5.80 -15.94 6.11
N TYR A 432 -6.34 -15.96 4.88
CA TYR A 432 -6.61 -17.20 4.16
C TYR A 432 -5.42 -17.50 3.25
N VAL A 433 -4.52 -18.38 3.69
CA VAL A 433 -3.20 -18.57 3.09
C VAL A 433 -3.05 -19.96 2.47
N SER A 434 -2.19 -20.09 1.47
CA SER A 434 -1.96 -21.35 0.76
C SER A 434 -0.55 -21.91 0.97
N PHE A 435 0.44 -21.35 0.28
CA PHE A 435 1.86 -21.70 0.42
C PHE A 435 2.69 -20.44 0.62
N ALA A 436 3.89 -20.59 1.19
CA ALA A 436 4.86 -19.51 1.31
C ALA A 436 6.15 -19.80 0.55
N THR A 437 6.62 -18.81 -0.20
CA THR A 437 7.89 -18.82 -0.93
C THR A 437 8.69 -17.56 -0.61
N ASP A 438 10.00 -17.59 -0.88
CA ASP A 438 10.92 -16.47 -0.68
C ASP A 438 11.16 -15.65 -1.95
N GLY A 439 10.68 -16.11 -3.12
CA GLY A 439 10.91 -15.48 -4.41
C GLY A 439 11.06 -16.50 -5.53
N LEU A 440 11.75 -16.11 -6.61
CA LEU A 440 11.99 -16.99 -7.75
C LEU A 440 13.27 -16.61 -8.52
N SER A 441 13.74 -17.57 -9.31
CA SER A 441 14.86 -17.41 -10.23
C SER A 441 14.43 -17.83 -11.63
N ILE A 442 14.75 -17.01 -12.63
CA ILE A 442 14.51 -17.25 -14.04
C ILE A 442 15.81 -17.01 -14.80
N LYS A 443 16.21 -18.00 -15.59
CA LYS A 443 17.43 -17.96 -16.41
C LYS A 443 17.17 -18.54 -17.80
N PRO A 444 17.97 -18.19 -18.81
CA PRO A 444 17.82 -18.76 -20.14
C PRO A 444 17.98 -20.29 -20.10
N PHE A 445 17.21 -20.98 -20.92
CA PHE A 445 17.24 -22.42 -21.07
C PHE A 445 17.46 -22.79 -22.54
N ASN A 446 18.63 -23.38 -22.82
CA ASN A 446 18.96 -23.87 -24.16
C ASN A 446 18.64 -25.36 -24.26
N THR A 447 17.71 -25.71 -25.14
CA THR A 447 17.34 -27.11 -25.45
C THR A 447 18.47 -27.89 -26.13
N GLN A 448 19.46 -27.21 -26.73
CA GLN A 448 20.56 -27.87 -27.45
C GLN A 448 21.58 -28.56 -26.53
N THR A 449 21.66 -28.22 -25.24
CA THR A 449 22.67 -28.80 -24.34
C THR A 449 22.26 -30.17 -23.78
N THR A 450 21.00 -30.57 -23.90
CA THR A 450 20.49 -31.83 -23.31
C THR A 450 20.60 -33.04 -24.25
N MET A 451 20.82 -32.84 -25.55
CA MET A 451 21.04 -33.94 -26.50
C MET A 451 22.51 -34.43 -26.60
N LEU A 452 23.44 -33.78 -25.90
CA LEU A 452 24.86 -34.18 -25.87
C LEU A 452 25.25 -35.00 -24.62
N LEU A 453 24.28 -35.35 -23.77
CA LEU A 453 24.48 -36.12 -22.54
C LEU A 453 23.58 -37.38 -22.45
N CYS A 454 23.02 -37.84 -23.58
CA CYS A 454 22.40 -39.16 -23.69
C CYS A 454 23.23 -40.07 -24.59
#